data_AF-A0A6M3K3B8-F1
#
_entry.id   AF-A0A6M3K3B8-F1
#
_cell.length_a   1.000
_cell.length_b   1.000
_cell.length_c   1.000
_cell.angle_alpha   90.00
_cell.angle_beta   90.00
_cell.angle_gamma   90.00
#
_symmetry.space_group_name_H-M   'P 1'
#
loop_
_entity.id
_entity.type
_entity.pdbx_description
1 polymer ?
#
loop_
_entity_poly.entity_id
_entity_poly.type
_entity_poly.pdbx_seq_one_letter_code
_entity_poly.pdbx_strand_id
1 'polypeptide(L)'
;SNRNWNSKEYKKWRLSVYRRDKFRCRWPNCRAKNKLNAHHILGWADNPLLRLNLNNGITLCKKHHHMITGQESYYAEFLSKLLER
;
A
#
# COMPACT_ATOMS: atom_id res chain seq x y z
N SER A 1 -6.06 12.93 13.12
CA SER A 1 -5.26 12.75 11.88
C SER A 1 -6.12 13.06 10.64
N ASN A 2 -5.81 14.11 9.89
CA ASN A 2 -6.61 14.56 8.73
C ASN A 2 -6.30 13.71 7.48
N ARG A 3 -6.89 12.50 7.39
CA ARG A 3 -6.72 11.59 6.24
C ARG A 3 -7.81 11.90 5.22
N ASN A 4 -7.48 12.63 4.16
CA ASN A 4 -8.44 12.93 3.08
C ASN A 4 -8.37 11.88 1.97
N TRP A 5 -9.06 10.75 2.17
CA TRP A 5 -9.15 9.68 1.17
C TRP A 5 -9.96 10.06 -0.08
N ASN A 6 -10.72 11.15 0.00
CA ASN A 6 -11.58 11.61 -1.08
C ASN A 6 -10.88 12.59 -2.04
N SER A 7 -9.68 13.06 -1.68
CA SER A 7 -8.91 13.98 -2.51
C SER A 7 -8.56 13.35 -3.86
N LYS A 8 -8.43 14.21 -4.89
CA LYS A 8 -8.09 13.79 -6.25
C LYS A 8 -6.70 13.15 -6.28
N GLU A 9 -5.78 13.67 -5.47
CA GLU A 9 -4.40 13.24 -5.33
C GLU A 9 -4.34 11.84 -4.72
N TYR A 10 -5.10 11.59 -3.64
CA TYR A 10 -5.16 10.26 -3.03
C TYR A 10 -5.75 9.22 -3.98
N LYS A 11 -6.85 9.58 -4.66
CA LYS A 11 -7.47 8.69 -5.68
C LYS A 11 -6.49 8.37 -6.81
N LYS A 12 -5.73 9.37 -7.29
CA LYS A 12 -4.69 9.19 -8.32
C LYS A 12 -3.56 8.30 -7.81
N TRP A 13 -3.02 8.57 -6.63
CA TRP A 13 -1.98 7.75 -6.00
C TRP A 13 -2.43 6.29 -5.86
N ARG A 14 -3.61 6.05 -5.29
CA ARG A 14 -4.18 4.71 -5.12
C ARG A 14 -4.30 3.97 -6.45
N LEU A 15 -4.79 4.65 -7.49
CA LEU A 15 -4.89 4.07 -8.83
C LEU A 15 -3.52 3.75 -9.42
N SER A 16 -2.52 4.62 -9.22
CA SER A 16 -1.14 4.38 -9.66
C SER A 16 -0.52 3.17 -8.97
N VAL A 17 -0.73 3.00 -7.66
CA VAL A 17 -0.29 1.82 -6.88
C VAL A 17 -0.91 0.54 -7.47
N TYR A 18 -2.23 0.55 -7.71
CA TYR A 18 -2.92 -0.60 -8.30
C TYR A 18 -2.44 -0.93 -9.70
N ARG A 19 -2.19 0.09 -10.54
CA ARG A 19 -1.68 -0.10 -11.90
C ARG A 19 -0.28 -0.71 -11.90
N ARG A 20 0.64 -0.18 -11.09
CA ARG A 20 2.01 -0.73 -10.94
C ARG A 20 1.95 -2.22 -10.55
N ASP A 21 1.05 -2.56 -9.62
CA ASP A 21 0.91 -3.91 -9.10
C ASP A 21 -0.02 -4.80 -9.94
N LYS A 22 -0.40 -4.35 -11.14
CA LYS A 22 -1.27 -5.08 -12.09
C LYS A 22 -2.60 -5.53 -11.46
N PHE A 23 -3.15 -4.70 -10.57
CA PHE A 23 -4.38 -4.96 -9.82
C PHE A 23 -4.37 -6.32 -9.12
N ARG A 24 -3.25 -6.67 -8.49
CA ARG A 24 -3.05 -7.92 -7.76
C ARG A 24 -2.41 -7.65 -6.42
N CYS A 25 -2.76 -8.47 -5.42
CA CYS A 25 -2.04 -8.48 -4.16
C CYS A 25 -0.56 -8.85 -4.41
N ARG A 26 0.37 -8.04 -3.91
CA ARG A 26 1.82 -8.29 -4.03
C ARG A 26 2.37 -9.28 -3.00
N TRP A 27 1.55 -9.72 -2.05
CA TRP A 27 1.99 -10.69 -1.05
C TRP A 27 2.42 -12.02 -1.71
N PRO A 28 3.54 -12.64 -1.30
CA PRO A 28 4.02 -13.89 -1.89
C PRO A 28 2.96 -14.98 -1.90
N ASN A 29 2.89 -15.73 -3.00
CA ASN A 29 1.93 -16.83 -3.19
C ASN A 29 0.45 -16.42 -3.11
N CYS A 30 0.12 -15.12 -3.10
CA CYS A 30 -1.25 -14.64 -3.14
C CYS A 30 -1.70 -14.40 -4.59
N ARG A 31 -2.87 -14.94 -4.95
CA ARG A 31 -3.49 -14.73 -6.28
C ARG A 31 -4.71 -13.81 -6.26
N ALA A 32 -4.95 -13.12 -5.14
CA ALA A 32 -6.13 -12.27 -4.98
C ALA A 32 -6.10 -11.05 -5.92
N LYS A 33 -7.23 -10.82 -6.60
CA LYS A 33 -7.49 -9.69 -7.51
C LYS A 33 -8.68 -8.82 -7.07
N ASN A 34 -9.35 -9.20 -6.00
CA ASN A 34 -10.53 -8.52 -5.47
C ASN A 34 -10.26 -7.98 -4.06
N LYS A 35 -11.12 -7.07 -3.60
CA LYS A 35 -11.04 -6.47 -2.25
C LYS A 35 -9.62 -5.94 -1.96
N LEU A 36 -9.05 -5.22 -2.93
CA LEU A 36 -7.70 -4.68 -2.89
C LEU A 36 -7.66 -3.33 -2.16
N ASN A 37 -6.56 -3.09 -1.46
CA ASN A 37 -6.28 -1.87 -0.72
C ASN A 37 -4.87 -1.41 -1.06
N ALA A 38 -4.69 -0.10 -1.21
CA ALA A 38 -3.36 0.51 -1.29
C ALA A 38 -2.88 0.74 0.14
N HIS A 39 -1.97 -0.11 0.58
CA HIS A 39 -1.35 -0.04 1.89
C HIS A 39 -0.15 0.91 1.84
N HIS A 40 0.08 1.68 2.91
CA HIS A 40 1.28 2.49 3.04
C HIS A 40 2.38 1.65 3.69
N ILE A 41 3.54 1.54 3.06
CA ILE A 41 4.67 0.75 3.59
C ILE A 41 5.22 1.41 4.86
N LEU A 42 5.40 2.72 4.82
CA LEU A 42 5.76 3.56 5.95
C LEU A 42 4.51 4.27 6.47
N GLY A 43 4.34 4.26 7.79
CA GLY A 43 3.14 4.74 8.47
C GLY A 43 2.73 6.15 8.06
N TRP A 44 1.42 6.35 7.86
CA TRP A 44 0.84 7.64 7.43
C TRP A 44 1.13 8.79 8.41
N ALA A 45 1.11 8.50 9.72
CA ALA A 45 1.31 9.51 10.75
C ALA A 45 2.75 10.02 10.75
N ASP A 46 3.71 9.08 10.67
CA ASP A 46 5.13 9.36 10.86
C ASP A 46 5.81 9.90 9.60
N ASN A 47 5.24 9.65 8.42
CA ASN A 47 5.87 9.98 7.14
C ASN A 47 5.00 10.89 6.24
N PRO A 48 4.71 12.14 6.64
CA PRO A 48 3.80 13.03 5.90
C PRO A 48 4.27 13.32 4.47
N LEU A 49 5.58 13.45 4.25
CA LEU A 49 6.17 13.72 2.94
C LEU A 49 6.06 12.53 1.97
N LEU A 50 5.87 11.31 2.49
CA LEU A 50 5.86 10.07 1.70
C LEU A 50 4.44 9.52 1.46
N ARG A 51 3.40 10.15 2.00
CA ARG A 51 2.00 9.67 1.90
C ARG A 51 1.55 9.38 0.47
N LEU A 52 1.97 10.23 -0.47
CA LEU A 52 1.59 10.11 -1.88
C LEU A 52 2.77 9.71 -2.77
N ASN A 53 3.89 9.27 -2.17
CA ASN A 53 4.98 8.66 -2.92
C ASN A 53 4.53 7.28 -3.42
N LEU A 54 4.71 7.00 -4.71
CA LEU A 54 4.31 5.72 -5.31
C LEU A 54 5.02 4.52 -4.66
N ASN A 55 6.29 4.67 -4.30
CA ASN A 55 7.09 3.63 -3.67
C ASN A 55 6.73 3.39 -2.21
N ASN A 56 5.99 4.32 -1.58
CA ASN A 56 5.43 4.12 -0.26
C ASN A 56 4.05 3.42 -0.30
N GLY A 57 3.56 3.04 -1.49
CA GLY A 57 2.30 2.32 -1.65
C GLY A 57 2.51 0.88 -2.13
N ILE A 58 1.72 -0.07 -1.63
CA ILE A 58 1.68 -1.45 -2.12
C ILE A 58 0.25 -2.00 -2.14
N THR A 59 -0.09 -2.76 -3.18
CA THR A 59 -1.41 -3.37 -3.33
C THR A 59 -1.51 -4.66 -2.53
N LEU A 60 -2.44 -4.70 -1.58
CA LEU A 60 -2.72 -5.88 -0.76
C LEU A 60 -4.21 -6.22 -0.77
N CYS A 61 -4.55 -7.51 -0.71
CA CYS A 61 -5.93 -7.92 -0.47
C CYS A 61 -6.32 -7.66 0.99
N LYS A 62 -7.62 -7.65 1.29
CA LYS A 62 -8.15 -7.44 2.65
C LYS A 62 -7.46 -8.28 3.74
N LYS A 63 -7.15 -9.56 3.47
CA LYS A 63 -6.47 -10.46 4.41
C LYS A 63 -5.08 -9.93 4.80
N HIS A 64 -4.21 -9.73 3.80
CA HIS A 64 -2.84 -9.30 4.05
C HIS A 64 -2.77 -7.85 4.52
N HIS A 65 -3.68 -6.98 4.05
CA HIS A 65 -3.79 -5.61 4.56
C HIS A 65 -4.09 -5.59 6.06
N HIS A 66 -5.06 -6.38 6.53
CA HIS A 66 -5.39 -6.46 7.96
C HIS A 66 -4.22 -7.00 8.77
N MET A 67 -3.58 -8.08 8.31
CA MET A 67 -2.48 -8.75 9.01
C MET A 67 -1.33 -7.82 9.39
N ILE A 68 -1.03 -6.82 8.55
CA ILE A 68 0.10 -5.91 8.76
C ILE A 68 -0.29 -4.55 9.32
N THR A 69 -1.59 -4.23 9.37
CA THR A 69 -2.05 -2.92 9.85
C THR A 69 -1.61 -2.73 11.31
N GLY A 70 -0.92 -1.62 11.61
CA GLY A 70 -0.35 -1.35 12.93
C GLY A 70 1.00 -2.00 13.19
N GLN A 71 1.54 -2.74 12.22
CA GLN A 71 2.88 -3.36 12.25
C GLN A 71 3.74 -2.89 11.07
N GLU A 72 3.43 -1.72 10.49
CA GLU A 72 4.08 -1.20 9.28
C GLU A 72 5.60 -1.15 9.43
N SER A 73 6.11 -0.73 10.60
CA SER A 73 7.55 -0.66 10.88
C SER A 73 8.24 -2.02 10.78
N TYR A 74 7.62 -3.09 11.27
CA TYR A 74 8.18 -4.45 11.23
C TYR A 74 8.20 -5.01 9.80
N TYR A 75 7.19 -4.68 8.98
CA TYR A 75 7.07 -5.21 7.62
C TYR A 75 7.68 -4.28 6.54
N ALA A 76 8.09 -3.07 6.88
CA ALA A 76 8.50 -2.04 5.91
C ALA A 76 9.57 -2.55 4.93
N GLU A 77 10.64 -3.14 5.45
CA GLU A 77 11.74 -3.68 4.63
C GLU A 77 11.25 -4.82 3.72
N PHE A 78 10.46 -5.75 4.28
CA PHE A 78 9.88 -6.86 3.53
C PHE A 78 8.99 -6.38 2.37
N LEU A 79 8.08 -5.44 2.64
CA LEU A 79 7.18 -4.89 1.62
C LEU A 79 7.94 -4.10 0.55
N SER A 80 9.00 -3.38 0.94
CA SER A 80 9.85 -2.64 0.00
C SER A 80 10.57 -3.59 -0.96
N LYS A 81 11.14 -4.69 -0.45
CA LYS A 81 11.76 -5.76 -1.27
C LYS A 81 10.79 -6.43 -2.24
N LEU A 82 9.48 -6.40 -1.96
CA LEU A 82 8.49 -6.90 -2.91
C LEU A 82 8.27 -5.97 -4.10
N LEU A 83 8.66 -4.69 -4.02
CA LEU A 83 8.52 -3.72 -5.11
C LEU A 83 9.70 -3.76 -6.10
N GLU A 84 10.86 -4.25 -5.66
CA GLU A 84 12.08 -4.39 -6.47
C GLU A 84 12.05 -5.59 -7.44
N ARG A 85 10.98 -6.39 -7.39
CA ARG A 85 10.76 -7.60 -8.20
C ARG A 85 9.74 -7.38 -9.31
#